data_AF-A0A357ZF09-F1
#
_entry.id   AF-A0A357ZF09-F1
#
_cell.length_a   1.000
_cell.length_b   1.000
_cell.length_c   1.000
_cell.angle_alpha   90.00
_cell.angle_beta   90.00
_cell.angle_gamma   90.00
#
_symmetry.space_group_name_H-M   'P 1'
#
loop_
_entity.id
_entity.type
_entity.pdbx_description
1 polymer ?
#
loop_
_entity_poly.entity_id
_entity_poly.type
_entity_poly.pdbx_seq_one_letter_code
_entity_poly.pdbx_strand_id
1 'polypeptide(L)'
;MTDDKNPTDDRAAALDEMTFRQASEELESIVRLLESNQLELEESLKYYERGVLLLKTLQGRLKDAQQKITVLLGEIEPVSDDGIDTGLS
;
A
#
# COMPACT_ATOMS: atom_id res chain seq x y z
N MET A 1 -36.22 0.51 -7.08
CA MET A 1 -35.17 1.11 -6.24
C MET A 1 -34.39 -0.04 -5.64
N THR A 2 -33.51 -0.67 -6.42
CA THR A 2 -32.65 -1.74 -5.94
C THR A 2 -31.36 -1.08 -5.49
N ASP A 3 -31.22 -0.90 -4.18
CA ASP A 3 -29.94 -0.62 -3.53
C ASP A 3 -29.05 -1.87 -3.68
N ASP A 4 -28.53 -2.04 -4.89
CA ASP A 4 -27.53 -3.04 -5.26
C ASP A 4 -26.17 -2.53 -4.75
N LYS A 5 -25.98 -2.54 -3.42
CA LYS A 5 -24.65 -2.33 -2.85
C LYS A 5 -23.79 -3.52 -3.26
N ASN A 6 -22.92 -3.28 -4.23
CA ASN A 6 -21.95 -4.24 -4.73
C ASN A 6 -21.11 -4.77 -3.54
N PRO A 7 -21.14 -6.08 -3.21
CA PRO A 7 -20.40 -6.68 -2.09
C PRO A 7 -18.87 -6.51 -2.16
N THR A 8 -18.36 -5.99 -3.28
CA THR A 8 -16.95 -5.69 -3.50
C THR A 8 -16.54 -4.36 -2.87
N ASP A 9 -17.47 -3.42 -2.68
CA ASP A 9 -17.22 -2.08 -2.11
C ASP A 9 -16.97 -2.16 -0.59
N ASP A 10 -17.78 -2.95 0.13
CA ASP A 10 -17.65 -3.11 1.58
C ASP A 10 -16.30 -3.73 2.00
N ARG A 11 -15.72 -4.59 1.15
CA ARG A 11 -14.40 -5.21 1.40
C ARG A 11 -13.24 -4.23 1.25
N ALA A 12 -13.40 -3.23 0.38
CA ALA A 12 -12.43 -2.15 0.21
C ALA A 12 -12.56 -1.12 1.35
N ALA A 13 -13.79 -0.77 1.74
CA ALA A 13 -14.03 0.12 2.88
C ALA A 13 -13.44 -0.43 4.19
N ALA A 14 -13.59 -1.73 4.44
CA ALA A 14 -12.99 -2.39 5.61
C ALA A 14 -11.44 -2.38 5.61
N LEU A 15 -10.80 -2.28 4.43
CA LEU A 15 -9.34 -2.16 4.34
C LEU A 15 -8.85 -0.75 4.68
N ASP A 16 -9.65 0.27 4.37
CA ASP A 16 -9.30 1.65 4.67
C ASP A 16 -9.30 1.92 6.17
N GLU A 17 -10.13 1.21 6.95
CA GLU A 17 -10.17 1.28 8.41
C GLU A 17 -8.99 0.58 9.10
N MET A 18 -8.30 -0.34 8.42
CA MET A 18 -7.16 -1.05 9.00
C MET A 18 -5.92 -0.15 9.08
N THR A 19 -5.11 -0.30 10.13
CA THR A 19 -3.76 0.29 10.18
C THR A 19 -2.79 -0.46 9.26
N PHE A 20 -1.65 0.17 8.93
CA PHE A 20 -0.60 -0.50 8.13
C PHE A 20 -0.15 -1.82 8.75
N ARG A 21 0.08 -1.83 10.08
CA ARG A 21 0.48 -3.03 10.83
C ARG A 21 -0.55 -4.16 10.69
N GLN A 22 -1.82 -3.85 10.92
CA GLN A 22 -2.90 -4.85 10.83
C GLN A 22 -3.01 -5.45 9.42
N ALA A 23 -2.96 -4.59 8.38
CA ALA A 23 -3.00 -5.06 7.00
C ALA A 23 -1.78 -5.93 6.64
N SER A 24 -0.59 -5.61 7.14
CA SER A 24 0.61 -6.44 6.96
C SER A 24 0.50 -7.79 7.68
N GLU A 25 0.03 -7.81 8.94
CA GLU A 25 -0.15 -9.04 9.72
C GLU A 25 -1.20 -9.97 9.09
N GLU A 26 -2.27 -9.40 8.53
CA GLU A 26 -3.27 -10.16 7.76
C GLU A 26 -2.66 -10.75 6.49
N LEU A 27 -1.92 -9.95 5.72
CA LEU A 27 -1.27 -10.41 4.48
C LEU A 27 -0.29 -11.56 4.75
N GLU A 28 0.55 -11.44 5.79
CA GLU A 28 1.45 -12.52 6.20
C GLU A 28 0.70 -13.80 6.57
N SER A 29 -0.45 -13.67 7.24
CA SER A 29 -1.28 -14.81 7.62
C SER A 29 -1.89 -15.50 6.41
N ILE A 30 -2.34 -14.72 5.42
CA ILE A 30 -2.83 -15.21 4.14
C ILE A 30 -1.75 -15.96 3.38
N VAL A 31 -0.53 -15.42 3.31
CA VAL A 31 0.61 -16.09 2.67
C VAL A 31 0.88 -17.45 3.33
N ARG A 32 0.95 -17.50 4.66
CA ARG A 32 1.12 -18.76 5.40
C ARG A 32 0.01 -19.78 5.12
N LEU A 33 -1.23 -19.33 5.00
CA LEU A 33 -2.36 -20.20 4.66
C LEU A 33 -2.25 -20.75 3.24
N LEU A 34 -1.91 -19.91 2.26
CA LEU A 34 -1.72 -20.35 0.86
C LEU A 34 -0.54 -21.32 0.73
N GLU A 35 0.54 -21.11 1.46
CA GLU A 35 1.72 -21.99 1.46
C GLU A 35 1.46 -23.34 2.15
N SER A 36 0.45 -23.43 3.02
CA SER A 36 0.13 -24.67 3.74
C SER A 36 -0.35 -25.80 2.83
N ASN A 37 -0.85 -25.49 1.63
CA ASN A 37 -1.51 -26.42 0.70
C ASN A 37 -2.68 -27.21 1.33
N GLN A 38 -3.31 -26.66 2.38
CA GLN A 38 -4.45 -27.29 3.07
C GLN A 38 -5.81 -26.74 2.63
N LEU A 39 -5.81 -25.75 1.73
CA LEU A 39 -7.01 -25.05 1.28
C LEU A 39 -7.59 -25.69 0.02
N GLU A 40 -8.91 -25.72 -0.06
CA GLU A 40 -9.60 -26.03 -1.31
C GLU A 40 -9.37 -24.91 -2.35
N LEU A 41 -9.64 -25.20 -3.62
CA LEU A 41 -9.40 -24.25 -4.72
C LEU A 41 -10.19 -22.95 -4.53
N GLU A 42 -11.49 -23.04 -4.21
CA GLU A 42 -12.32 -21.85 -4.02
C GLU A 42 -11.86 -20.99 -2.83
N GLU A 43 -11.34 -21.61 -1.77
CA GLU A 43 -10.79 -20.90 -0.62
C GLU A 43 -9.46 -20.22 -0.96
N SER A 44 -8.59 -20.94 -1.68
CA SER A 44 -7.32 -20.41 -2.16
C SER A 44 -7.51 -19.16 -3.03
N LEU A 45 -8.52 -19.17 -3.92
CA LEU A 45 -8.86 -18.02 -4.75
C LEU A 45 -9.32 -16.82 -3.91
N LYS A 46 -10.16 -17.05 -2.88
CA LYS A 46 -10.62 -15.96 -1.99
C LYS A 46 -9.45 -15.33 -1.23
N TYR A 47 -8.56 -16.14 -0.67
CA TYR A 47 -7.39 -15.66 0.05
C TYR A 47 -6.41 -14.95 -0.88
N TYR A 48 -6.24 -15.44 -2.10
CA TYR A 48 -5.44 -14.78 -3.12
C TYR A 48 -5.98 -13.38 -3.47
N GLU A 49 -7.28 -13.27 -3.77
CA GLU A 49 -7.93 -11.98 -4.05
C GLU A 49 -7.74 -11.00 -2.88
N ARG A 50 -7.97 -11.46 -1.65
CA ARG A 50 -7.77 -10.65 -0.44
C ARG A 50 -6.32 -10.20 -0.29
N GLY A 51 -5.36 -11.11 -0.50
CA GLY A 51 -3.94 -10.81 -0.46
C GLY A 51 -3.51 -9.76 -1.48
N VAL A 52 -4.04 -9.83 -2.72
CA VAL A 52 -3.78 -8.84 -3.78
C VAL A 52 -4.32 -7.46 -3.38
N LEU A 53 -5.52 -7.40 -2.81
CA LEU A 53 -6.09 -6.14 -2.31
C LEU A 53 -5.21 -5.53 -1.19
N LEU A 54 -4.84 -6.34 -0.18
CA LEU A 54 -3.97 -5.91 0.92
C LEU A 54 -2.63 -5.38 0.40
N LEU A 55 -2.00 -6.10 -0.53
CA LEU A 55 -0.73 -5.71 -1.13
C LEU A 55 -0.84 -4.35 -1.84
N LYS A 56 -1.89 -4.15 -2.65
CA LYS A 56 -2.14 -2.90 -3.34
C LYS A 56 -2.32 -1.73 -2.36
N THR A 57 -3.08 -1.94 -1.30
CA THR A 57 -3.32 -0.92 -0.26
C THR A 57 -2.02 -0.56 0.47
N LEU A 58 -1.22 -1.56 0.88
CA LEU A 58 0.06 -1.34 1.55
C LEU A 58 1.04 -0.56 0.67
N GLN A 59 1.16 -0.92 -0.61
CA GLN A 59 1.99 -0.21 -1.57
C GLN A 59 1.55 1.24 -1.77
N GLY A 60 0.24 1.49 -1.86
CA GLY A 60 -0.32 2.84 -1.93
C GLY A 60 0.07 3.68 -0.72
N ARG A 61 -0.10 3.13 0.50
CA ARG A 61 0.26 3.84 1.74
C ARG A 61 1.75 4.15 1.84
N LEU A 62 2.62 3.23 1.40
CA LEU A 62 4.07 3.48 1.35
C LEU A 62 4.42 4.59 0.37
N LYS A 63 3.80 4.59 -0.82
CA LYS A 63 3.98 5.64 -1.82
C LYS A 63 3.55 7.01 -1.27
N ASP A 64 2.41 7.08 -0.60
CA ASP A 64 1.91 8.32 0.00
C ASP A 64 2.84 8.82 1.12
N ALA A 65 3.34 7.91 1.95
CA ALA A 65 4.32 8.24 2.98
C ALA A 65 5.63 8.77 2.37
N GLN A 66 6.13 8.11 1.33
CA GLN A 66 7.33 8.55 0.60
C GLN A 66 7.12 9.94 -0.01
N GLN A 67 5.97 10.19 -0.64
CA GLN A 67 5.66 11.49 -1.22
C GLN A 67 5.61 12.59 -0.16
N LYS A 68 5.00 12.32 1.01
CA LYS A 68 4.98 13.27 2.13
C LYS A 68 6.40 13.60 2.61
N ILE A 69 7.27 12.60 2.73
CA ILE A 69 8.68 12.80 3.10
C ILE A 69 9.39 13.67 2.05
N THR A 70 9.18 13.39 0.76
CA THR A 70 9.79 14.19 -0.32
C THR A 70 9.34 15.64 -0.28
N VAL A 71 8.05 15.92 -0.06
CA VAL A 71 7.54 17.30 0.06
C VAL A 71 8.18 18.00 1.27
N LEU A 72 8.20 17.33 2.43
CA LEU A 72 8.81 17.89 3.64
C LEU A 72 10.31 18.18 3.46
N LEU A 73 11.06 17.31 2.78
CA LEU A 73 12.48 17.54 2.49
C LEU A 73 12.68 18.65 1.45
N GLY A 74 11.84 18.72 0.42
CA GLY A 74 11.87 19.77 -0.61
C GLY A 74 11.48 21.15 -0.08
N GLU A 75 10.70 21.22 1.00
CA GLU A 75 10.43 22.45 1.75
C GLU A 75 11.57 22.84 2.71
N ILE A 76 12.52 21.94 2.96
CA ILE A 76 13.65 22.14 3.90
C ILE A 76 14.97 22.53 3.18
N GLU A 77 15.04 22.53 1.85
CA GLU A 77 16.22 23.07 1.15
C GLU A 77 16.13 24.59 0.92
N PRO A 78 17.02 25.42 1.51
CA PRO A 78 17.35 26.69 0.89
C PRO A 78 18.12 26.38 -0.40
N VAL A 79 17.57 26.76 -1.54
CA VAL A 79 18.35 26.84 -2.78
C VAL A 79 19.47 27.86 -2.56
N SER A 80 20.67 27.36 -2.28
CA SER A 80 21.89 28.13 -2.30
C SER A 80 23.01 27.21 -2.75
N ASP A 81 22.93 26.78 -4.01
CA ASP A 81 24.13 26.48 -4.78
C ASP A 81 24.59 27.79 -5.42
N ASP A 82 25.12 28.67 -4.57
CA ASP A 82 25.72 29.93 -4.96
C ASP A 82 27.16 29.62 -5.40
N GLY A 83 27.36 29.52 -6.71
CA GLY A 83 28.65 29.74 -7.36
C GLY A 83 29.69 28.63 -7.29
N ILE A 84 29.61 27.66 -8.20
CA ILE A 84 30.84 27.14 -8.83
C ILE A 84 31.06 27.90 -10.14
N ASP A 85 31.71 29.05 -10.00
CA ASP A 85 32.48 29.67 -11.08
C ASP A 85 33.55 28.67 -11.54
N THR A 86 33.29 27.95 -12.62
CA THR A 86 34.29 27.17 -13.36
C THR A 86 34.94 27.99 -14.48
N GLY A 87 34.96 29.32 -14.36
CA GLY A 87 35.77 30.18 -15.20
C GLY A 87 37.05 30.59 -14.48
N LEU A 88 38.16 29.84 -14.58
CA LEU A 88 39.49 30.41 -14.80
C LEU A 88 40.59 29.32 -14.97
N SER A 89 41.28 29.43 -16.12
CA SER A 89 42.64 28.95 -16.46
C SER A 89 42.86 27.46 -16.72
#